data_AF-A0A848LI79-F1
#
_entry.id   AF-A0A848LI79-F1
#
_cell.length_a   1.000
_cell.length_b   1.000
_cell.length_c   1.000
_cell.angle_alpha   90.00
_cell.angle_beta   90.00
_cell.angle_gamma   90.00
#
_symmetry.space_group_name_H-M   'P 1'
#
loop_
_entity.id
_entity.type
_entity.pdbx_description
1 polymer ?
#
loop_
_entity_poly.entity_id
_entity_poly.type
_entity_poly.pdbx_seq_one_letter_code
_entity_poly.pdbx_strand_id
1 'polypeptide(L)'
;MRIDRQTFWFLDLVIELRENLAVLRSSNIEEIINRPTHGLGERELVEALTALCQAGLIEVANEHGVRACSPHEVERAFAESSCKPRHYSGFWYGLTPAGGAAWESVTRPDWSLYSTYGAGQEDICIEAASHERALEEFAWASKDPTHVPIMSSYQETRLQPWEATYWKTLSEGFRIQYAWAKGRNTTAWLLSKPFSRRWYEEPKLDGLNG
;
A
#
# COMPACT_ATOMS: atom_id res chain seq x y z
N MET A 1 -21.56 -8.55 2.10
CA MET A 1 -21.67 -7.09 1.90
C MET A 1 -21.29 -6.80 0.46
N ARG A 2 -22.08 -6.02 -0.29
CA ARG A 2 -21.70 -5.60 -1.65
C ARG A 2 -20.69 -4.45 -1.51
N ILE A 3 -19.56 -4.54 -2.19
CA ILE A 3 -18.56 -3.46 -2.21
C ILE A 3 -19.07 -2.36 -3.13
N ASP A 4 -19.38 -1.20 -2.56
CA ASP A 4 -19.69 0.03 -3.30
C ASP A 4 -18.43 0.88 -3.50
N ARG A 5 -18.56 2.01 -4.21
CA ARG A 5 -17.44 2.90 -4.53
C ARG A 5 -16.76 3.47 -3.29
N GLN A 6 -17.52 3.80 -2.25
CA GLN A 6 -16.99 4.37 -1.02
C GLN A 6 -16.22 3.32 -0.22
N THR A 7 -16.79 2.13 -0.05
CA THR A 7 -16.12 0.99 0.57
C THR A 7 -14.84 0.66 -0.18
N PHE A 8 -14.92 0.54 -1.51
CA PHE A 8 -13.76 0.25 -2.34
C PHE A 8 -12.65 1.28 -2.13
N TRP A 9 -12.97 2.58 -2.08
CA TRP A 9 -11.98 3.63 -1.86
C TRP A 9 -11.16 3.39 -0.58
N PHE A 10 -11.82 3.03 0.53
CA PHE A 10 -11.12 2.75 1.79
C PHE A 10 -10.28 1.48 1.72
N LEU A 11 -10.80 0.41 1.13
CA LEU A 11 -10.05 -0.84 1.03
C LEU A 11 -8.83 -0.67 0.12
N ASP A 12 -9.02 -0.02 -1.03
CA ASP A 12 -8.04 0.20 -2.08
C ASP A 12 -6.90 1.13 -1.64
N LEU A 13 -7.16 2.10 -0.76
CA LEU A 13 -6.12 2.99 -0.23
C LEU A 13 -5.06 2.21 0.58
N VAL A 14 -5.45 1.14 1.27
CA VAL A 14 -4.57 0.43 2.21
C VAL A 14 -4.16 -0.96 1.73
N ILE A 15 -4.17 -1.23 0.43
CA ILE A 15 -3.85 -2.56 -0.13
C ILE A 15 -2.40 -2.99 0.12
N GLU A 16 -1.45 -2.06 0.08
CA GLU A 16 -0.03 -2.33 0.26
C GLU A 16 0.45 -1.93 1.66
N LEU A 17 -0.06 -0.82 2.19
CA LEU A 17 0.37 -0.23 3.46
C LEU A 17 -0.83 0.21 4.30
N ARG A 18 -0.66 0.19 5.63
CA ARG A 18 -1.63 0.79 6.56
C ARG A 18 -1.53 2.31 6.50
N GLU A 19 -2.65 3.00 6.69
CA GLU A 19 -2.70 4.47 6.62
C GLU A 19 -3.07 5.07 7.97
N ASN A 20 -2.41 6.18 8.34
CA ASN A 20 -2.67 6.86 9.60
C ASN A 20 -4.03 7.59 9.54
N LEU A 21 -4.84 7.49 10.60
CA LEU A 21 -6.16 8.10 10.60
C LEU A 21 -6.13 9.62 10.41
N ALA A 22 -5.09 10.33 10.86
CA ALA A 22 -5.01 11.77 10.69
C ALA A 22 -4.89 12.19 9.21
N VAL A 23 -4.36 11.33 8.34
CA VAL A 23 -4.29 11.59 6.90
C VAL A 23 -5.69 11.71 6.30
N LEU A 24 -6.64 10.88 6.73
CA LEU A 24 -8.03 10.91 6.26
C LEU A 24 -8.76 12.21 6.61
N ARG A 25 -8.26 13.00 7.57
CA ARG A 25 -8.81 14.31 7.93
C ARG A 25 -7.94 15.47 7.45
N SER A 26 -6.84 15.19 6.76
CA SER A 26 -5.92 16.25 6.37
C SER A 26 -6.53 17.12 5.27
N SER A 27 -6.35 18.44 5.38
CA SER A 27 -6.80 19.38 4.35
C SER A 27 -6.07 19.21 3.01
N ASN A 28 -4.91 18.55 3.02
CA ASN A 28 -4.15 18.19 1.82
C ASN A 28 -4.13 16.67 1.58
N ILE A 29 -5.17 15.95 1.97
CA ILE A 29 -5.27 14.49 1.79
C ILE A 29 -4.87 14.07 0.37
N GLU A 30 -5.42 14.70 -0.68
CA GLU A 30 -5.16 14.31 -2.07
C GLU A 30 -3.69 14.45 -2.47
N GLU A 31 -2.95 15.39 -1.87
CA GLU A 31 -1.51 15.54 -2.07
C GLU A 31 -0.74 14.41 -1.34
N ILE A 32 -1.16 14.08 -0.10
CA ILE A 32 -0.52 13.03 0.71
C ILE A 32 -0.67 11.66 0.03
N ILE A 33 -1.88 11.31 -0.41
CA ILE A 33 -2.20 9.98 -0.96
C ILE A 33 -2.18 9.94 -2.50
N ASN A 34 -1.92 11.08 -3.16
CA ASN A 34 -1.87 11.22 -4.62
C ASN A 34 -3.10 10.64 -5.36
N ARG A 35 -4.30 10.83 -4.79
CA ARG A 35 -5.58 10.40 -5.37
C ARG A 35 -6.74 11.25 -4.86
N PRO A 36 -7.90 11.27 -5.55
CA PRO A 36 -9.06 12.01 -5.10
C PRO A 36 -9.52 11.61 -3.68
N THR A 37 -9.98 12.58 -2.91
CA THR A 37 -10.46 12.39 -1.53
C THR A 37 -11.70 11.50 -1.48
N HIS A 38 -11.97 10.89 -0.32
CA HIS A 38 -13.17 10.11 -0.06
C HIS A 38 -14.46 10.94 -0.07
N GLY A 39 -14.36 12.28 0.05
CA GLY A 39 -15.50 13.20 -0.09
C GLY A 39 -16.51 13.17 1.04
N LEU A 40 -16.13 12.65 2.22
CA LEU A 40 -17.02 12.50 3.38
C LEU A 40 -16.77 13.60 4.41
N GLY A 41 -17.83 14.04 5.08
CA GLY A 41 -17.71 14.84 6.31
C GLY A 41 -17.18 14.02 7.49
N GLU A 42 -16.82 14.68 8.58
CA GLU A 42 -16.21 14.03 9.75
C GLU A 42 -17.07 12.90 10.34
N ARG A 43 -18.38 13.15 10.49
CA ARG A 43 -19.33 12.16 11.02
C ARG A 43 -19.47 10.96 10.10
N GLU A 44 -19.62 11.20 8.80
CA GLU A 44 -19.75 10.15 7.78
C GLU A 44 -18.48 9.30 7.68
N LEU A 45 -17.30 9.90 7.87
CA LEU A 45 -16.02 9.20 7.92
C LEU A 45 -15.93 8.26 9.13
N VAL A 46 -16.35 8.71 10.32
CA VAL A 46 -16.43 7.86 11.52
C VAL A 46 -17.40 6.70 11.32
N GLU A 47 -18.59 6.99 10.80
CA GLU A 47 -19.61 5.99 10.49
C GLU A 47 -19.10 4.95 9.49
N ALA A 48 -18.43 5.40 8.42
CA ALA A 48 -17.85 4.52 7.40
C ALA A 48 -16.78 3.59 7.96
N LEU A 49 -15.76 4.12 8.66
CA LEU A 49 -14.71 3.28 9.24
C LEU A 49 -15.25 2.32 10.31
N THR A 50 -16.23 2.77 11.09
CA THR A 50 -16.90 1.92 12.07
C THR A 50 -17.62 0.76 11.39
N ALA A 51 -18.40 1.03 10.34
CA ALA A 51 -19.10 -0.01 9.59
C ALA A 51 -18.13 -1.03 8.97
N LEU A 52 -17.01 -0.57 8.40
CA LEU A 52 -15.98 -1.44 7.84
C LEU A 52 -15.27 -2.29 8.90
N CYS A 53 -15.00 -1.71 10.07
CA CYS A 53 -14.41 -2.45 11.19
C CYS A 53 -15.38 -3.51 11.74
N GLN A 54 -16.66 -3.15 11.93
CA GLN A 54 -17.69 -4.07 12.40
C GLN A 54 -17.98 -5.19 11.39
N ALA A 55 -17.84 -4.90 10.10
CA ALA A 55 -17.89 -5.91 9.03
C ALA A 55 -16.62 -6.78 8.97
N GLY A 56 -15.60 -6.49 9.77
CA GLY A 56 -14.34 -7.21 9.84
C GLY A 56 -13.45 -7.01 8.61
N LEU A 57 -13.70 -5.98 7.79
CA LEU A 57 -12.93 -5.73 6.58
C LEU A 57 -11.67 -4.91 6.85
N ILE A 58 -11.72 -4.02 7.83
CA ILE A 58 -10.56 -3.27 8.28
C ILE A 58 -10.31 -3.50 9.77
N GLU A 59 -9.08 -3.28 10.18
CA GLU A 59 -8.72 -3.04 11.57
C GLU A 59 -8.31 -1.58 11.74
N VAL A 60 -8.65 -1.00 12.89
CA VAL A 60 -8.10 0.28 13.34
C VAL A 60 -7.36 0.03 14.63
N ALA A 61 -6.05 0.26 14.64
CA ALA A 61 -5.20 -0.02 15.79
C ALA A 61 -4.01 0.94 15.89
N ASN A 62 -3.49 1.11 17.11
CA ASN A 62 -2.23 1.81 17.34
C ASN A 62 -1.04 0.83 17.41
N GLU A 63 0.18 1.37 17.52
CA GLU A 63 1.42 0.58 17.60
C GLU A 63 1.50 -0.35 18.84
N HIS A 64 0.67 -0.09 19.85
CA HIS A 64 0.55 -0.91 21.06
C HIS A 64 -0.53 -2.00 20.95
N GLY A 65 -1.20 -2.12 19.80
CA GLY A 65 -2.26 -3.11 19.55
C GLY A 65 -3.61 -2.77 20.15
N VAL A 66 -3.81 -1.55 20.67
CA VAL A 66 -5.13 -1.08 21.10
C VAL A 66 -6.00 -0.90 19.86
N ARG A 67 -7.17 -1.53 19.85
CA ARG A 67 -8.11 -1.52 18.72
C ARG A 67 -9.26 -0.55 18.94
N ALA A 68 -9.79 0.00 17.85
CA ALA A 68 -10.97 0.84 17.84
C ALA A 68 -11.99 0.28 16.81
N CYS A 69 -13.23 0.02 17.23
CA CYS A 69 -14.24 -0.55 16.32
C CYS A 69 -15.66 -0.04 16.54
N SER A 70 -15.95 0.60 17.67
CA SER A 70 -17.20 1.32 17.89
C SER A 70 -17.07 2.80 17.48
N PRO A 71 -18.18 3.52 17.23
CA PRO A 71 -18.13 4.92 16.80
C PRO A 71 -17.30 5.80 17.74
N HIS A 72 -17.52 5.67 19.05
CA HIS A 72 -16.80 6.45 20.06
C HIS A 72 -15.30 6.09 20.13
N GLU A 73 -14.92 4.82 19.90
CA GLU A 73 -13.51 4.45 19.85
C GLU A 73 -12.83 4.99 18.59
N VAL A 74 -13.51 4.94 17.45
CA VAL A 74 -12.99 5.49 16.18
C VAL A 74 -12.84 7.01 16.28
N GLU A 75 -13.82 7.72 16.86
CA GLU A 75 -13.71 9.16 17.15
C GLU A 75 -12.50 9.49 18.02
N ARG A 76 -12.29 8.72 19.08
CA ARG A 76 -11.14 8.87 19.96
C ARG A 76 -9.83 8.58 19.23
N ALA A 77 -9.79 7.52 18.44
CA ALA A 77 -8.63 7.15 17.63
C ALA A 77 -8.23 8.27 16.67
N PHE A 78 -9.20 8.96 16.05
CA PHE A 78 -8.93 10.16 15.26
C PHE A 78 -8.35 11.29 16.10
N ALA A 79 -8.93 11.58 17.27
CA ALA A 79 -8.45 12.64 18.16
C ALA A 79 -7.02 12.39 18.68
N GLU A 80 -6.62 11.13 18.82
CA GLU A 80 -5.28 10.71 19.25
C GLU A 80 -4.27 10.61 18.09
N SER A 81 -4.73 10.71 16.84
CA SER A 81 -3.89 10.57 15.65
C SER A 81 -3.30 11.91 15.19
N SER A 82 -2.07 11.86 14.66
CA SER A 82 -1.38 13.04 14.11
C SER A 82 -0.59 12.69 12.87
N CYS A 83 -0.63 13.57 11.85
CA CYS A 83 0.11 13.46 10.59
C CYS A 83 1.05 14.65 10.38
N LYS A 84 1.82 15.02 11.41
CA LYS A 84 2.82 16.10 11.25
C LYS A 84 3.93 15.65 10.30
N PRO A 85 4.53 16.56 9.51
CA PRO A 85 5.63 16.20 8.62
C PRO A 85 6.71 15.40 9.36
N ARG A 86 6.99 14.19 8.87
CA ARG A 86 7.97 13.21 9.43
C ARG A 86 7.63 12.63 10.81
N HIS A 87 6.45 12.91 11.37
CA HIS A 87 6.05 12.45 12.70
C HIS A 87 4.58 12.03 12.70
N TYR A 88 4.32 10.82 12.22
CA TYR A 88 3.02 10.18 12.31
C TYR A 88 2.89 9.49 13.67
N SER A 89 1.72 9.60 14.31
CA SER A 89 1.43 8.97 15.60
C SER A 89 -0.05 8.61 15.72
N GLY A 90 -0.38 7.77 16.70
CA GLY A 90 -1.77 7.45 17.07
C GLY A 90 -2.24 6.15 16.44
N PHE A 91 -3.29 6.21 15.62
CA PHE A 91 -3.94 5.03 15.05
C PHE A 91 -3.75 4.96 13.55
N TRP A 92 -3.64 3.73 13.07
CA TRP A 92 -3.63 3.38 11.67
C TRP A 92 -4.81 2.47 11.38
N TYR A 93 -5.32 2.55 10.16
CA TYR A 93 -6.23 1.55 9.64
C TYR A 93 -5.58 0.74 8.52
N GLY A 94 -6.02 -0.51 8.40
CA GLY A 94 -5.55 -1.44 7.38
C GLY A 94 -6.56 -2.55 7.14
N LEU A 95 -6.38 -3.26 6.04
CA LEU A 95 -7.13 -4.46 5.70
C LEU A 95 -6.88 -5.56 6.72
N THR A 96 -7.95 -6.26 7.08
CA THR A 96 -7.84 -7.62 7.58
C THR A 96 -7.68 -8.59 6.40
N PRO A 97 -7.33 -9.87 6.63
CA PRO A 97 -7.39 -10.88 5.57
C PRO A 97 -8.77 -10.97 4.88
N ALA A 98 -9.86 -10.73 5.62
CA ALA A 98 -11.21 -10.73 5.07
C ALA A 98 -11.49 -9.48 4.21
N GLY A 99 -10.99 -8.31 4.61
CA GLY A 99 -11.06 -7.10 3.79
C GLY A 99 -10.27 -7.20 2.50
N GLY A 100 -9.07 -7.76 2.60
CA GLY A 100 -8.26 -8.12 1.44
C GLY A 100 -8.99 -9.04 0.48
N ALA A 101 -9.54 -10.15 0.96
CA ALA A 101 -10.35 -11.04 0.13
C ALA A 101 -11.57 -10.35 -0.51
N ALA A 102 -12.21 -9.41 0.21
CA ALA A 102 -13.30 -8.62 -0.33
C ALA A 102 -12.83 -7.67 -1.45
N TRP A 103 -11.67 -7.04 -1.30
CA TRP A 103 -11.04 -6.24 -2.35
C TRP A 103 -10.68 -7.11 -3.58
N GLU A 104 -10.06 -8.27 -3.37
CA GLU A 104 -9.69 -9.20 -4.46
C GLU A 104 -10.91 -9.64 -5.28
N SER A 105 -12.07 -9.80 -4.63
CA SER A 105 -13.31 -10.21 -5.28
C SER A 105 -13.82 -9.23 -6.34
N VAL A 106 -13.41 -7.96 -6.27
CA VAL A 106 -13.81 -6.94 -7.24
C VAL A 106 -12.66 -6.52 -8.16
N THR A 107 -11.41 -6.57 -7.70
CA THR A 107 -10.25 -6.12 -8.49
C THR A 107 -9.56 -7.21 -9.29
N ARG A 108 -9.82 -8.49 -8.97
CA ARG A 108 -9.26 -9.65 -9.67
C ARG A 108 -7.73 -9.52 -9.87
N PRO A 109 -6.95 -9.35 -8.79
CA PRO A 109 -5.51 -9.12 -8.92
C PRO A 109 -4.82 -10.32 -9.55
N ASP A 110 -3.88 -10.04 -10.43
CA ASP A 110 -2.89 -11.01 -10.86
C ASP A 110 -1.68 -10.91 -9.93
N TRP A 111 -1.70 -11.71 -8.87
CA TRP A 111 -0.60 -11.75 -7.91
C TRP A 111 0.73 -12.18 -8.54
N SER A 112 0.75 -12.86 -9.69
CA SER A 112 2.00 -13.21 -10.37
C SER A 112 2.77 -11.97 -10.86
N LEU A 113 2.06 -10.86 -11.06
CA LEU A 113 2.61 -9.55 -11.43
C LEU A 113 2.96 -8.69 -10.22
N TYR A 114 2.57 -9.10 -9.01
CA TYR A 114 2.84 -8.33 -7.81
C TYR A 114 4.33 -8.33 -7.46
N SER A 115 4.84 -7.14 -7.16
CA SER A 115 6.20 -6.91 -6.72
C SER A 115 6.25 -5.70 -5.79
N THR A 116 7.12 -5.76 -4.79
CA THR A 116 7.41 -4.65 -3.88
C THR A 116 8.88 -4.26 -3.98
N TYR A 117 9.15 -2.99 -3.73
CA TYR A 117 10.46 -2.37 -3.84
C TYR A 117 10.78 -1.60 -2.56
N GLY A 118 11.86 -1.99 -1.89
CA GLY A 118 12.43 -1.28 -0.74
C GLY A 118 13.79 -0.69 -1.12
N ALA A 119 13.98 0.60 -0.88
CA ALA A 119 15.29 1.25 -0.98
C ALA A 119 15.76 1.68 0.42
N GLY A 120 16.84 1.05 0.88
CA GLY A 120 17.62 1.51 2.03
C GLY A 120 18.61 2.60 1.63
N GLN A 121 19.40 3.07 2.61
CA GLN A 121 20.46 4.04 2.34
C GLN A 121 21.59 3.46 1.47
N GLU A 122 21.81 2.14 1.53
CA GLU A 122 22.96 1.48 0.89
C GLU A 122 22.56 0.28 0.04
N ASP A 123 21.33 -0.22 0.18
CA ASP A 123 20.83 -1.40 -0.50
C ASP A 123 19.43 -1.21 -1.10
N ILE A 124 19.13 -2.07 -2.06
CA ILE A 124 17.82 -2.21 -2.69
C ILE A 124 17.37 -3.64 -2.47
N CYS A 125 16.10 -3.79 -2.08
CA CYS A 125 15.41 -5.06 -1.94
C CYS A 125 14.19 -5.06 -2.87
N ILE A 126 14.11 -6.08 -3.73
CA ILE A 126 12.98 -6.33 -4.62
C ILE A 126 12.40 -7.66 -4.19
N GLU A 127 11.10 -7.71 -3.93
CA GLU A 127 10.39 -8.97 -3.72
C GLU A 127 9.26 -9.10 -4.73
N ALA A 128 9.07 -10.29 -5.29
CA ALA A 128 8.02 -10.54 -6.27
C ALA A 128 7.45 -11.96 -6.16
N ALA A 129 6.24 -12.15 -6.69
CA ALA A 129 5.56 -13.44 -6.63
C ALA A 129 6.21 -14.51 -7.52
N SER A 130 6.97 -14.10 -8.53
CA SER A 130 7.70 -15.01 -9.42
C SER A 130 9.13 -14.54 -9.63
N HIS A 131 10.00 -15.51 -9.92
CA HIS A 131 11.41 -15.24 -10.21
C HIS A 131 11.57 -14.35 -11.45
N GLU A 132 10.79 -14.64 -12.50
CA GLU A 132 10.75 -13.83 -13.72
C GLU A 132 10.39 -12.37 -13.39
N ARG A 133 9.35 -12.15 -12.58
CA ARG A 133 8.95 -10.81 -12.16
C ARG A 133 10.04 -10.10 -11.36
N ALA A 134 10.72 -10.79 -10.44
CA ALA A 134 11.84 -10.21 -9.70
C ALA A 134 12.99 -9.79 -10.64
N LEU A 135 13.33 -10.62 -11.63
CA LEU A 135 14.36 -10.29 -12.62
C LEU A 135 13.96 -9.13 -13.53
N GLU A 136 12.69 -9.03 -13.94
CA GLU A 136 12.18 -7.87 -14.68
C GLU A 136 12.35 -6.57 -13.89
N GLU A 137 11.95 -6.58 -12.61
CA GLU A 137 12.07 -5.43 -11.72
C GLU A 137 13.54 -5.07 -11.45
N PHE A 138 14.42 -6.06 -11.29
CA PHE A 138 15.86 -5.82 -11.18
C PHE A 138 16.46 -5.21 -12.46
N ALA A 139 16.12 -5.77 -13.63
CA ALA A 139 16.57 -5.24 -14.92
C ALA A 139 16.02 -3.83 -15.17
N TRP A 140 14.83 -3.55 -14.65
CA TRP A 140 14.23 -2.21 -14.66
C TRP A 140 14.99 -1.24 -13.75
N ALA A 141 15.18 -1.60 -12.47
CA ALA A 141 15.89 -0.80 -11.49
C ALA A 141 17.35 -0.53 -11.89
N SER A 142 18.01 -1.50 -12.51
CA SER A 142 19.39 -1.38 -13.03
C SER A 142 19.55 -0.35 -14.14
N LYS A 143 18.45 0.13 -14.75
CA LYS A 143 18.47 1.24 -15.72
C LYS A 143 18.48 2.60 -15.03
N ASP A 144 18.30 2.67 -13.71
CA ASP A 144 18.42 3.91 -12.95
C ASP A 144 19.89 4.37 -12.92
N PRO A 145 20.23 5.48 -13.59
CA PRO A 145 21.60 5.96 -13.60
C PRO A 145 22.00 6.60 -12.26
N THR A 146 21.09 6.74 -11.30
CA THR A 146 21.33 7.28 -9.96
C THR A 146 21.68 6.20 -8.93
N HIS A 147 21.21 4.96 -9.13
CA HIS A 147 21.47 3.81 -8.27
C HIS A 147 22.12 2.69 -9.09
N VAL A 148 23.45 2.74 -9.25
CA VAL A 148 24.18 1.75 -10.06
C VAL A 148 24.40 0.48 -9.23
N PRO A 149 23.87 -0.69 -9.64
CA PRO A 149 24.02 -1.92 -8.87
C PRO A 149 25.49 -2.34 -8.72
N ILE A 150 25.87 -2.74 -7.51
CA ILE A 150 27.16 -3.39 -7.23
C ILE A 150 26.96 -4.90 -7.38
N MET A 151 27.26 -5.44 -8.57
CA MET A 151 26.93 -6.83 -8.90
C MET A 151 27.56 -7.88 -7.97
N SER A 152 28.70 -7.57 -7.32
CA SER A 152 29.30 -8.48 -6.33
C SER A 152 28.48 -8.64 -5.04
N SER A 153 27.50 -7.75 -4.81
CA SER A 153 26.57 -7.82 -3.67
C SER A 153 25.21 -8.43 -4.04
N TYR A 154 25.01 -8.81 -5.30
CA TYR A 154 23.76 -9.37 -5.79
C TYR A 154 23.45 -10.71 -5.13
N GLN A 155 22.26 -10.81 -4.53
CA GLN A 155 21.78 -12.02 -3.88
C GLN A 155 20.33 -12.29 -4.27
N GLU A 156 20.05 -13.56 -4.55
CA GLU A 156 18.70 -14.07 -4.78
C GLU A 156 18.29 -14.99 -3.63
N THR A 157 17.06 -14.90 -3.18
CA THR A 157 16.52 -15.77 -2.12
C THR A 157 15.08 -16.13 -2.43
N ARG A 158 14.73 -17.43 -2.30
CA ARG A 158 13.35 -17.88 -2.34
C ARG A 158 12.70 -17.70 -0.97
N LEU A 159 11.51 -17.10 -0.93
CA LEU A 159 10.73 -16.85 0.27
C LEU A 159 9.57 -17.85 0.33
N GLN A 160 9.46 -18.65 1.40
CA GLN A 160 8.38 -19.63 1.57
C GLN A 160 8.04 -19.82 3.07
N PRO A 161 6.85 -19.39 3.53
CA PRO A 161 5.87 -18.58 2.80
C PRO A 161 6.38 -17.14 2.55
N TRP A 162 5.73 -16.39 1.65
CA TRP A 162 6.03 -14.99 1.41
C TRP A 162 4.89 -14.08 1.88
N GLU A 163 5.20 -13.14 2.77
CA GLU A 163 4.30 -12.07 3.20
C GLU A 163 4.31 -10.94 2.16
N ALA A 164 3.52 -11.08 1.10
CA ALA A 164 3.47 -10.12 0.00
C ALA A 164 2.97 -8.73 0.46
N THR A 165 1.97 -8.72 1.33
CA THR A 165 1.51 -7.51 2.03
C THR A 165 1.30 -7.85 3.51
N TYR A 166 1.01 -6.85 4.35
CA TYR A 166 0.72 -7.08 5.76
C TYR A 166 -0.55 -7.92 6.03
N TRP A 167 -1.39 -8.17 5.02
CA TRP A 167 -2.62 -8.96 5.13
C TRP A 167 -2.63 -10.18 4.18
N LYS A 168 -1.73 -10.26 3.19
CA LYS A 168 -1.66 -11.33 2.20
C LYS A 168 -0.37 -12.13 2.32
N THR A 169 -0.52 -13.44 2.52
CA THR A 169 0.56 -14.42 2.41
C THR A 169 0.38 -15.25 1.14
N LEU A 170 1.43 -15.34 0.34
CA LEU A 170 1.52 -16.23 -0.82
C LEU A 170 2.37 -17.46 -0.45
N SER A 171 2.15 -18.58 -1.15
CA SER A 171 2.90 -19.82 -0.90
C SER A 171 4.40 -19.66 -1.18
N GLU A 172 4.75 -18.73 -2.07
CA GLU A 172 6.13 -18.41 -2.41
C GLU A 172 6.30 -16.98 -2.90
N GLY A 173 7.55 -16.53 -2.85
CA GLY A 173 8.04 -15.30 -3.46
C GLY A 173 9.54 -15.40 -3.69
N PHE A 174 10.10 -14.38 -4.34
CA PHE A 174 11.52 -14.28 -4.67
C PHE A 174 12.02 -12.91 -4.28
N ARG A 175 13.14 -12.86 -3.57
CA ARG A 175 13.85 -11.65 -3.18
C ARG A 175 15.12 -11.50 -4.00
N ILE A 176 15.33 -10.32 -4.56
CA ILE A 176 16.62 -9.85 -5.06
C ILE A 176 17.09 -8.73 -4.14
N GLN A 177 18.29 -8.85 -3.59
CA GLN A 177 18.93 -7.82 -2.78
C GLN A 177 20.30 -7.47 -3.36
N TYR A 178 20.62 -6.18 -3.41
CA TYR A 178 21.92 -5.69 -3.86
C TYR A 178 22.24 -4.31 -3.28
N ALA A 179 23.53 -4.06 -3.02
CA ALA A 179 24.04 -2.74 -2.73
C ALA A 179 24.17 -1.91 -4.01
N TRP A 180 24.14 -0.59 -3.87
CA TRP A 180 24.24 0.33 -5.01
C TRP A 180 25.30 1.42 -4.77
N ALA A 181 25.88 1.90 -5.86
CA ALA A 181 26.75 3.07 -5.88
C ALA A 181 25.99 4.27 -6.44
N LYS A 182 26.22 5.44 -5.85
CA LYS A 182 25.60 6.68 -6.34
C LYS A 182 26.13 7.01 -7.73
N GLY A 183 25.23 7.02 -8.70
CA GLY A 183 25.53 7.44 -10.07
C GLY A 183 25.21 8.91 -10.34
N ARG A 184 25.07 9.27 -11.61
CA ARG A 184 24.75 10.64 -12.07
C ARG A 184 23.35 10.67 -12.65
N ASN A 185 22.53 11.61 -12.21
CA ASN A 185 21.21 11.78 -12.80
C ASN A 185 21.29 12.48 -14.17
N THR A 186 20.29 12.23 -15.01
CA THR A 186 19.99 13.08 -16.16
C THR A 186 18.53 13.49 -16.07
N THR A 187 18.21 14.73 -16.47
CA THR A 187 16.83 15.24 -16.49
C THR A 187 15.91 14.37 -17.34
N ALA A 188 16.44 13.73 -18.39
CA ALA A 188 15.72 12.80 -19.26
C ALA A 188 15.23 11.54 -18.50
N TRP A 189 16.02 10.99 -17.57
CA TRP A 189 15.61 9.80 -16.83
C TRP A 189 14.45 10.07 -15.86
N LEU A 190 14.49 11.22 -15.16
CA LEU A 190 13.43 11.65 -14.25
C LEU A 190 12.07 11.78 -14.93
N LEU A 191 12.05 12.21 -16.20
CA LEU A 191 10.83 12.35 -17.01
C LEU A 191 10.39 11.03 -17.67
N SER A 192 11.24 10.00 -17.65
CA SER A 192 11.00 8.72 -18.32
C SER A 192 10.47 7.62 -17.39
N LYS A 193 10.31 7.89 -16.09
CA LYS A 193 9.78 6.92 -15.13
C LYS A 193 8.39 6.44 -15.62
N PRO A 194 8.25 5.19 -16.09
CA PRO A 194 6.96 4.66 -16.44
C PRO A 194 6.14 4.51 -15.17
N PHE A 195 4.83 4.61 -15.35
CA PHE A 195 3.87 4.26 -14.33
C PHE A 195 4.10 2.82 -13.84
N SER A 196 3.88 2.60 -12.55
CA SER A 196 3.78 1.26 -11.97
C SER A 196 2.85 0.41 -12.84
N ARG A 197 3.32 -0.79 -13.22
CA ARG A 197 2.49 -1.73 -13.99
C ARG A 197 1.35 -2.19 -13.09
N ARG A 198 0.11 -1.95 -13.52
CA ARG A 198 -1.07 -2.38 -12.78
C ARG A 198 -1.06 -3.91 -12.63
N TRP A 199 -1.19 -4.39 -11.40
CA TRP A 199 -1.30 -5.81 -11.06
C TRP A 199 -2.73 -6.23 -10.70
N TYR A 200 -3.69 -5.31 -10.84
CA TYR A 200 -5.12 -5.55 -10.65
C TYR A 200 -5.95 -4.62 -11.56
N GLU A 201 -7.21 -4.98 -11.75
CA GLU A 201 -8.15 -4.23 -12.59
C GLU A 201 -8.89 -3.16 -11.78
N GLU A 202 -9.19 -2.02 -12.41
CA GLU A 202 -10.15 -1.07 -11.82
C GLU A 202 -11.56 -1.66 -11.91
N PRO A 203 -12.26 -1.87 -10.78
CA PRO A 203 -13.57 -2.47 -10.78
C PRO A 203 -14.62 -1.50 -11.37
N LYS A 204 -15.55 -2.04 -12.16
CA LYS A 204 -16.77 -1.32 -12.55
C LYS A 204 -17.77 -1.39 -11.40
N LEU A 205 -17.72 -0.42 -10.50
CA LEU A 205 -18.64 -0.31 -9.38
C LEU A 205 -19.85 0.54 -9.79
N ASP A 206 -21.07 0.01 -9.59
CA ASP A 206 -22.30 0.75 -9.89
C ASP A 206 -22.44 1.94 -8.94
N GLY A 207 -22.52 3.16 -9.49
CA GLY A 207 -22.62 4.40 -8.71
C GLY A 207 -22.14 5.65 -9.48
N LEU A 208 -22.98 6.07 -10.44
CA LEU A 208 -22.98 7.30 -11.25
C LEU A 208 -21.71 7.65 -12.05
N ASN A 209 -21.85 7.55 -13.38
CA ASN A 209 -21.31 8.54 -14.30
C ASN A 209 -21.74 9.93 -13.80
N GLY A 210 -20.76 10.77 -13.46
CA GLY A 210 -20.93 12.18 -13.14
C GLY A 210 -19.60 12.87 -13.30
#